data_AF-D2A3M0-F1
#
_entry.id   AF-D2A3M0-F1
#
_cell.length_a   1.000
_cell.length_b   1.000
_cell.length_c   1.000
_cell.angle_alpha   90.00
_cell.angle_beta   90.00
_cell.angle_gamma   90.00
#
_symmetry.space_group_name_H-M   'P 1'
#
loop_
_entity.id
_entity.type
_entity.pdbx_description
1 polymer ?
#
loop_
_entity_poly.entity_id
_entity_poly.type
_entity_poly.pdbx_seq_one_letter_code
_entity_poly.pdbx_strand_id
1 'polypeptide(L)'
;MEPKSPPQDTKIELEDQFILRLPPNMADFVRTTMATKPKKLRKKLKIDLDPESGNGVVHVAGKPLEARLRKLPTIIESLKTCNRKVCVKTADICQILDCINYNEGSECVHGLTPPLKNVKLKRFRKSMINKDETAVNVQKELFYLLQADLEAVSTKFEIVYSNTKESQIKHQEKSEIEIFGNVLTDSAEETESNVEDVE
;
A
#
# COMPACT_ATOMS: atom_id res chain seq x y z
N MET A 1 -47.34 27.34 5.83
CA MET A 1 -46.11 27.06 5.08
C MET A 1 -45.73 25.63 5.38
N GLU A 2 -46.03 24.71 4.47
CA GLU A 2 -45.64 23.31 4.63
C GLU A 2 -44.12 23.16 4.55
N PRO A 3 -43.53 22.22 5.31
CA PRO A 3 -42.11 21.92 5.20
C PRO A 3 -41.82 21.37 3.80
N LYS A 4 -40.95 22.04 3.05
CA LYS A 4 -40.41 21.53 1.79
C LYS A 4 -39.82 20.14 2.06
N SER A 5 -40.31 19.13 1.35
CA SER A 5 -39.70 17.81 1.30
C SER A 5 -38.20 17.92 0.99
N PRO A 6 -37.34 17.09 1.61
CA PRO A 6 -35.91 17.10 1.30
C PRO A 6 -35.71 16.90 -0.22
N PRO A 7 -34.70 17.56 -0.82
CA PRO A 7 -34.42 17.40 -2.25
C PRO A 7 -34.16 15.92 -2.54
N GLN A 8 -34.73 15.43 -3.66
CA GLN A 8 -34.58 14.07 -4.16
C GLN A 8 -33.11 13.60 -4.12
N ASP A 9 -32.91 12.31 -3.81
CA ASP A 9 -31.62 11.61 -3.71
C ASP A 9 -30.64 11.96 -4.85
N THR A 10 -29.90 13.05 -4.68
CA THR A 10 -28.74 13.34 -5.50
C THR A 10 -27.70 12.30 -5.16
N LYS A 11 -27.39 11.39 -6.09
CA LYS A 11 -26.31 10.42 -5.96
C LYS A 11 -25.04 11.16 -5.54
N ILE A 12 -24.62 10.96 -4.29
CA ILE A 12 -23.42 11.58 -3.74
C ILE A 12 -22.23 10.78 -4.27
N GLU A 13 -21.43 11.38 -5.15
CA GLU A 13 -20.16 10.81 -5.58
C GLU A 13 -19.05 11.27 -4.63
N LEU A 14 -18.26 10.31 -4.14
CA LEU A 14 -17.11 10.60 -3.28
C LEU A 14 -15.98 11.21 -4.12
N GLU A 15 -15.25 12.14 -3.52
CA GLU A 15 -14.10 12.75 -4.17
C GLU A 15 -12.88 11.84 -4.06
N ASP A 16 -12.33 11.42 -5.19
CA ASP A 16 -11.10 10.64 -5.24
C ASP A 16 -9.86 11.56 -5.22
N GLN A 17 -8.97 11.31 -4.25
CA GLN A 17 -7.77 12.11 -4.05
C GLN A 17 -6.53 11.22 -3.98
N PHE A 18 -5.44 11.66 -4.62
CA PHE A 18 -4.14 11.00 -4.58
C PHE A 18 -3.00 12.03 -4.47
N ILE A 19 -1.82 11.57 -4.03
CA ILE A 19 -0.63 12.42 -3.95
C ILE A 19 0.06 12.47 -5.32
N LEU A 20 0.43 13.65 -5.81
CA LEU A 20 1.32 13.79 -6.97
C LEU A 20 2.76 14.10 -6.51
N ARG A 21 3.71 13.25 -6.88
CA ARG A 21 5.14 13.46 -6.60
C ARG A 21 5.89 13.80 -7.88
N LEU A 22 6.48 14.98 -7.90
CA LEU A 22 7.26 15.51 -9.02
C LEU A 22 8.74 15.64 -8.62
N PRO A 23 9.67 15.60 -9.59
CA PRO A 23 11.04 16.02 -9.36
C PRO A 23 11.10 17.45 -8.79
N PRO A 24 12.05 17.78 -7.88
CA PRO A 24 12.09 19.06 -7.17
C PRO A 24 11.94 20.29 -8.07
N ASN A 25 12.73 20.35 -9.16
CA ASN A 25 12.71 21.47 -10.11
C ASN A 25 11.32 21.70 -10.74
N MET A 26 10.58 20.62 -11.03
CA MET A 26 9.24 20.68 -11.61
C MET A 26 8.19 20.99 -10.55
N ALA A 27 8.36 20.47 -9.34
CA ALA A 27 7.51 20.75 -8.19
C ALA A 27 7.55 22.25 -7.83
N ASP A 28 8.72 22.86 -7.83
CA ASP A 28 8.90 24.28 -7.54
C ASP A 28 8.26 25.18 -8.60
N PHE A 29 8.36 24.80 -9.87
CA PHE A 29 7.65 25.48 -10.96
C PHE A 29 6.12 25.41 -10.77
N VAL A 30 5.57 24.23 -10.45
CA VAL A 30 4.14 24.03 -10.20
C VAL A 30 3.70 24.85 -8.99
N ARG A 31 4.45 24.78 -7.88
CA ARG A 31 4.20 25.55 -6.65
C ARG A 31 4.16 27.04 -6.91
N THR A 32 5.18 27.57 -7.60
CA THR A 32 5.28 29.00 -7.95
C THR A 32 4.15 29.43 -8.87
N THR A 33 3.82 28.61 -9.87
CA THR A 33 2.71 28.90 -10.80
C THR A 33 1.36 28.90 -10.10
N MET A 34 1.14 27.96 -9.16
CA MET A 34 -0.08 27.89 -8.37
C MET A 34 -0.27 29.13 -7.48
N ALA A 35 0.82 29.62 -6.86
CA ALA A 35 0.79 30.81 -6.01
C ALA A 35 0.58 32.11 -6.81
N THR A 36 1.22 32.26 -7.97
CA THR A 36 1.24 33.53 -8.72
C THR A 36 0.15 33.63 -9.78
N LYS A 37 -0.11 32.55 -10.52
CA LYS A 37 -0.98 32.53 -11.72
C LYS A 37 -1.78 31.22 -11.79
N PRO A 38 -2.68 30.95 -10.83
CA PRO A 38 -3.40 29.66 -10.74
C PRO A 38 -4.21 29.34 -12.00
N LYS A 39 -4.82 30.35 -12.64
CA LYS A 39 -5.55 30.18 -13.91
C LYS A 39 -4.68 29.64 -15.06
N LYS A 40 -3.36 29.86 -15.02
CA LYS A 40 -2.42 29.34 -16.03
C LYS A 40 -1.97 27.91 -15.75
N LEU A 41 -2.15 27.40 -14.54
CA LEU A 41 -1.71 26.06 -14.16
C LEU A 41 -2.41 24.98 -14.99
N ARG A 42 -3.71 25.15 -15.27
CA ARG A 42 -4.50 24.23 -16.11
C ARG A 42 -3.93 23.99 -17.51
N LYS A 43 -3.20 24.97 -18.07
CA LYS A 43 -2.53 24.84 -19.37
C LYS A 43 -1.12 24.27 -19.28
N LYS A 44 -0.55 24.23 -18.07
CA LYS A 44 0.85 23.88 -17.81
C LYS A 44 1.01 22.55 -17.10
N LEU A 45 -0.04 22.02 -16.48
CA LEU A 45 -0.05 20.74 -15.79
C LEU A 45 -1.17 19.89 -16.39
N LYS A 46 -0.80 18.75 -17.00
CA LYS A 46 -1.72 17.75 -17.53
C LYS A 46 -1.29 16.37 -17.04
N ILE A 47 -2.24 15.53 -16.69
CA ILE A 47 -2.00 14.16 -16.24
C ILE A 47 -2.78 13.26 -17.21
N ASP A 48 -2.06 12.36 -17.87
CA ASP A 48 -2.63 11.27 -18.66
C ASP A 48 -2.33 9.99 -17.88
N LEU A 49 -3.35 9.35 -17.29
CA LEU A 49 -3.20 8.19 -16.43
C LEU A 49 -4.09 7.07 -16.95
N ASP A 50 -3.52 5.88 -17.07
CA ASP A 50 -4.26 4.64 -17.27
C ASP A 50 -4.51 3.98 -15.90
N PRO A 51 -5.76 3.96 -15.39
CA PRO A 51 -6.09 3.41 -14.08
C PRO A 51 -5.86 1.90 -13.97
N GLU A 52 -5.95 1.15 -15.07
CA GLU A 52 -5.81 -0.31 -15.05
C GLU A 52 -4.36 -0.74 -14.94
N SER A 53 -3.48 -0.19 -15.79
CA SER A 53 -2.04 -0.47 -15.72
C SER A 53 -1.35 0.29 -14.58
N GLY A 54 -1.95 1.39 -14.13
CA GLY A 54 -1.33 2.33 -13.19
C GLY A 54 -0.20 3.15 -13.82
N ASN A 55 0.04 3.03 -15.12
CA ASN A 55 1.04 3.84 -15.82
C ASN A 55 0.44 5.19 -16.22
N GLY A 56 1.25 6.25 -16.14
CA GLY A 56 0.81 7.57 -16.54
C GLY A 56 1.96 8.45 -17.04
N VAL A 57 1.58 9.54 -17.68
CA VAL A 57 2.49 10.60 -18.12
C VAL A 57 1.99 11.93 -17.55
N VAL A 58 2.86 12.59 -16.78
CA VAL A 58 2.58 13.91 -16.22
C VAL A 58 3.33 14.96 -17.04
N HIS A 59 2.60 15.86 -17.68
CA HIS A 59 3.17 16.94 -18.47
C HIS A 59 3.26 18.21 -17.61
N VAL A 60 4.49 18.70 -17.37
CA VAL A 60 4.75 19.95 -16.66
C VAL A 60 5.43 20.94 -17.60
N ALA A 61 4.77 22.06 -17.88
CA ALA A 61 5.21 23.08 -18.84
C ALA A 61 5.53 22.51 -20.24
N GLY A 62 4.78 21.49 -20.67
CA GLY A 62 4.99 20.80 -21.95
C GLY A 62 6.09 19.72 -21.91
N LYS A 63 6.79 19.53 -20.79
CA LYS A 63 7.76 18.46 -20.62
C LYS A 63 7.07 17.20 -20.06
N PRO A 64 7.11 16.05 -20.76
CA PRO A 64 6.54 14.82 -20.26
C PRO A 64 7.42 14.20 -19.17
N LEU A 65 6.79 13.63 -18.15
CA LEU A 65 7.41 12.85 -17.09
C LEU A 65 6.68 11.50 -17.02
N GLU A 66 7.41 10.41 -17.15
CA GLU A 66 6.86 9.09 -16.86
C GLU A 66 6.49 8.99 -15.39
N ALA A 67 5.34 8.38 -15.12
CA ALA A 67 4.78 8.27 -13.80
C ALA A 67 4.13 6.91 -13.60
N ARG A 68 4.12 6.46 -12.34
CA ARG A 68 3.40 5.25 -11.94
C ARG A 68 2.55 5.53 -10.73
N LEU A 69 1.29 5.11 -10.77
CA LEU A 69 0.38 5.12 -9.63
C LEU A 69 0.75 3.97 -8.71
N ARG A 70 1.21 4.32 -7.50
CA ARG A 70 1.67 3.36 -6.49
C ARG A 70 0.82 3.43 -5.24
N LYS A 71 0.63 2.29 -4.58
CA LYS A 71 -0.08 2.19 -3.30
C LYS A 71 0.82 2.64 -2.15
N LEU A 72 0.35 3.59 -1.34
CA LEU A 72 0.99 3.97 -0.09
C LEU A 72 0.72 2.90 0.98
N PRO A 73 1.70 2.63 1.87
CA PRO A 73 1.49 1.68 2.96
C PRO A 73 0.58 2.21 4.06
N THR A 74 0.39 3.53 4.14
CA THR A 74 -0.36 4.23 5.18
C THR A 74 -1.57 4.93 4.56
N ILE A 75 -2.72 4.82 5.21
CA ILE A 75 -3.92 5.61 4.87
C ILE A 75 -3.70 7.04 5.38
N ILE A 76 -3.94 8.02 4.52
CA ILE A 76 -3.82 9.45 4.83
C ILE A 76 -5.20 10.07 4.67
N GLU A 77 -5.73 10.70 5.72
CA GLU A 77 -7.00 11.42 5.62
C GLU A 77 -6.75 12.86 5.17
N SER A 78 -7.55 13.34 4.21
CA SER A 78 -7.62 14.77 3.91
C SER A 78 -8.71 15.41 4.75
N LEU A 79 -8.37 16.53 5.41
CA LEU A 79 -9.30 17.27 6.24
C LEU A 79 -9.38 18.72 5.80
N LYS A 80 -10.60 19.25 5.73
CA LYS A 80 -10.88 20.65 5.47
C LYS A 80 -11.28 21.36 6.76
N THR A 81 -10.80 22.59 6.93
CA THR A 81 -11.18 23.45 8.06
C THR A 81 -11.41 24.88 7.59
N CYS A 82 -12.39 25.57 8.17
CA CYS A 82 -12.62 27.01 7.96
C CYS A 82 -12.07 27.87 9.12
N ASN A 83 -12.00 27.32 10.34
CA ASN A 83 -11.67 28.03 11.57
C ASN A 83 -10.43 27.48 12.29
N ARG A 84 -9.73 26.50 11.70
CA ARG A 84 -8.55 25.79 12.26
C ARG A 84 -8.80 25.07 13.59
N LYS A 85 -10.07 24.86 13.96
CA LYS A 85 -10.46 24.13 15.18
C LYS A 85 -11.25 22.87 14.84
N VAL A 86 -12.26 23.03 13.97
CA VAL A 86 -13.07 21.92 13.49
C VAL A 86 -12.54 21.50 12.13
N CYS A 87 -12.16 20.23 12.03
CA CYS A 87 -11.70 19.60 10.82
C CYS A 87 -12.78 18.62 10.36
N VAL A 88 -13.12 18.66 9.07
CA VAL A 88 -14.08 17.76 8.44
C VAL A 88 -13.32 16.90 7.44
N LYS A 89 -13.43 15.58 7.57
CA LYS A 89 -12.84 14.62 6.63
C LYS A 89 -13.44 14.83 5.24
N THR A 90 -12.59 14.87 4.22
CA THR A 90 -12.98 15.03 2.81
C THR A 90 -12.72 13.77 1.98
N ALA A 91 -11.59 13.09 2.19
CA ALA A 91 -11.25 11.86 1.47
C ALA A 91 -10.23 11.01 2.24
N ASP A 92 -10.13 9.75 1.83
CA ASP A 92 -9.03 8.85 2.18
C ASP A 92 -8.05 8.76 1.01
N ILE A 93 -6.76 8.96 1.29
CA ILE A 93 -5.68 8.95 0.32
C ILE A 93 -4.77 7.76 0.62
N CYS A 94 -4.69 6.82 -0.32
CA CYS A 94 -3.84 5.63 -0.20
C CYS A 94 -2.95 5.42 -1.43
N GLN A 95 -2.90 6.38 -2.36
CA GLN A 95 -2.13 6.26 -3.60
C GLN A 95 -1.28 7.51 -3.87
N ILE A 96 -0.21 7.29 -4.62
CA ILE A 96 0.72 8.32 -5.07
C ILE A 96 1.07 8.12 -6.54
N LEU A 97 0.87 9.14 -7.36
CA LEU A 97 1.38 9.20 -8.72
C LEU A 97 2.83 9.68 -8.67
N ASP A 98 3.78 8.76 -8.84
CA ASP A 98 5.20 9.01 -8.63
C ASP A 98 5.95 9.17 -9.94
N CYS A 99 6.50 10.37 -10.17
CA CYS A 99 7.31 10.70 -11.36
C CYS A 99 8.82 10.55 -11.12
N ILE A 100 9.26 10.15 -9.92
CA ILE A 100 10.68 9.97 -9.58
C ILE A 100 11.02 8.48 -9.56
N ASN A 101 10.18 7.69 -8.89
CA ASN A 101 10.38 6.26 -8.69
C ASN A 101 9.42 5.43 -9.54
N TYR A 102 9.13 5.87 -10.77
CA TYR A 102 8.16 5.23 -11.66
C TYR A 102 8.59 3.80 -12.10
N ASN A 103 9.89 3.52 -12.09
CA ASN A 103 10.48 2.20 -12.40
C ASN A 103 10.36 1.18 -11.26
N GLU A 104 9.98 1.61 -10.05
CA GLU A 104 9.80 0.70 -8.92
C GLU A 104 8.46 -0.06 -9.02
N GLY A 105 8.27 -1.07 -8.15
CA GLY A 105 7.01 -1.83 -8.09
C GLY A 105 5.79 -0.96 -7.74
N SER A 106 4.59 -1.52 -7.92
CA SER A 106 3.32 -0.83 -7.70
C SER A 106 3.03 -0.45 -6.24
N GLU A 107 3.86 -0.88 -5.27
CA GLU A 107 3.67 -0.58 -3.84
C GLU A 107 4.85 0.20 -3.26
N CYS A 108 4.55 1.24 -2.49
CA CYS A 108 5.52 2.01 -1.75
C CYS A 108 5.92 1.29 -0.46
N VAL A 109 7.23 1.27 -0.17
CA VAL A 109 7.77 0.73 1.09
C VAL A 109 7.79 1.76 2.24
N HIS A 110 7.74 3.05 1.91
CA HIS A 110 7.78 4.17 2.85
C HIS A 110 6.42 4.87 2.94
N GLY A 111 6.08 5.41 4.10
CA GLY A 111 5.02 6.41 4.24
C GLY A 111 5.45 7.78 3.73
N LEU A 112 4.52 8.74 3.72
CA LEU A 112 4.77 10.08 3.20
C LEU A 112 5.68 10.93 4.11
N THR A 113 5.59 10.74 5.43
CA THR A 113 6.32 11.55 6.41
C THR A 113 7.66 10.92 6.81
N PRO A 114 8.68 11.71 7.18
CA PRO A 114 10.02 11.19 7.50
C PRO A 114 10.04 10.07 8.57
N PRO A 115 9.27 10.14 9.68
CA PRO A 115 9.25 9.06 10.67
C PRO A 115 8.70 7.72 10.14
N LEU A 116 7.98 7.73 9.02
CA LEU A 116 7.39 6.56 8.36
C LEU A 116 8.28 6.00 7.23
N LYS A 117 9.56 6.36 7.19
CA LYS A 117 10.53 5.69 6.31
C LYS A 117 10.60 4.20 6.66
N ASN A 118 10.43 3.35 5.63
CA ASN A 118 10.42 1.88 5.76
C ASN A 118 9.34 1.36 6.72
N VAL A 119 8.18 2.02 6.79
CA VAL A 119 7.10 1.66 7.71
C VAL A 119 6.67 0.19 7.60
N LYS A 120 6.60 -0.38 6.37
CA LYS A 120 6.24 -1.79 6.16
C LYS A 120 7.24 -2.77 6.80
N LEU A 121 8.51 -2.38 6.90
CA LEU A 121 9.57 -3.23 7.41
C LEU A 121 9.85 -3.00 8.90
N LYS A 122 9.67 -1.76 9.37
CA LYS A 122 10.12 -1.34 10.72
C LYS A 122 9.00 -1.15 11.74
N ARG A 123 7.82 -0.70 11.32
CA ARG A 123 6.78 -0.21 12.25
C ARG A 123 5.49 -1.00 12.17
N PHE A 124 5.18 -1.58 11.02
CA PHE A 124 4.03 -2.46 10.90
C PHE A 124 4.33 -3.79 11.58
N ARG A 125 3.54 -4.11 12.61
CA ARG A 125 3.54 -5.46 13.19
C ARG A 125 3.20 -6.43 12.07
N LYS A 126 4.11 -7.36 11.78
CA LYS A 126 3.87 -8.41 10.81
C LYS A 126 2.70 -9.24 11.32
N SER A 127 1.60 -9.17 10.61
CA SER A 127 0.54 -10.14 10.79
C SER A 127 0.91 -11.36 9.96
N MET A 128 0.57 -12.56 10.43
CA MET A 128 0.58 -13.74 9.57
C MET A 128 -0.51 -13.50 8.53
N ILE A 129 -0.11 -12.95 7.38
CA ILE A 129 -1.00 -12.67 6.26
C ILE A 129 -0.94 -13.92 5.40
N ASN A 130 -2.05 -14.64 5.32
CA ASN A 130 -2.28 -15.55 4.20
C ASN A 130 -2.32 -14.68 2.95
N LYS A 131 -1.18 -14.55 2.25
CA LYS A 131 -1.08 -13.69 1.06
C LYS A 131 -2.17 -14.09 0.08
N ASP A 132 -3.12 -13.19 -0.18
CA ASP A 132 -4.32 -13.46 -0.97
C ASP A 132 -4.03 -14.07 -2.34
N GLU A 133 -2.88 -13.81 -2.97
CA GLU A 133 -2.55 -14.43 -4.26
C GLU A 133 -2.18 -15.91 -4.14
N THR A 134 -1.44 -16.27 -3.09
CA THR A 134 -1.17 -17.67 -2.73
C THR A 134 -2.44 -18.31 -2.17
N ALA A 135 -3.21 -17.59 -1.36
CA ALA A 135 -4.45 -18.08 -0.78
C ALA A 135 -5.53 -18.31 -1.84
N VAL A 136 -5.66 -17.46 -2.86
CA VAL A 136 -6.62 -17.64 -3.97
C VAL A 136 -6.23 -18.84 -4.82
N ASN A 137 -4.93 -19.02 -5.12
CA ASN A 137 -4.48 -20.20 -5.85
C ASN A 137 -4.64 -21.48 -5.01
N VAL A 138 -4.28 -21.44 -3.73
CA VAL A 138 -4.50 -22.54 -2.78
C VAL A 138 -5.98 -22.84 -2.62
N GLN A 139 -6.85 -21.84 -2.59
CA GLN A 139 -8.30 -22.00 -2.52
C GLN A 139 -8.85 -22.65 -3.79
N LYS A 140 -8.40 -22.22 -4.98
CA LYS A 140 -8.80 -22.85 -6.24
C LYS A 140 -8.40 -24.32 -6.28
N GLU A 141 -7.16 -24.61 -5.91
CA GLU A 141 -6.63 -25.98 -5.90
C GLU A 141 -7.35 -26.85 -4.85
N LEU A 142 -7.57 -26.31 -3.65
CA LEU A 142 -8.32 -26.97 -2.60
C LEU A 142 -9.76 -27.27 -3.05
N PHE A 143 -10.41 -26.30 -3.70
CA PHE A 143 -11.76 -26.47 -4.20
C PHE A 143 -11.83 -27.56 -5.29
N TYR A 144 -10.85 -27.56 -6.20
CA TYR A 144 -10.72 -28.61 -7.21
C TYR A 144 -10.52 -30.00 -6.57
N LEU A 145 -9.65 -30.10 -5.57
CA LEU A 145 -9.38 -31.37 -4.87
C LEU A 145 -10.61 -31.89 -4.14
N LEU A 146 -11.33 -31.01 -3.43
CA LEU A 146 -12.59 -31.36 -2.74
C LEU A 146 -13.70 -31.75 -3.72
N GLN A 147 -13.76 -31.10 -4.88
CA GLN A 147 -14.72 -31.46 -5.94
C GLN A 147 -14.41 -32.85 -6.50
N ALA A 148 -13.15 -33.15 -6.79
CA ALA A 148 -12.73 -34.47 -7.26
C ALA A 148 -13.01 -35.57 -6.21
N ASP A 149 -12.81 -35.25 -4.93
CA ASP A 149 -13.12 -36.15 -3.81
C ASP A 149 -14.63 -36.44 -3.68
N LEU A 150 -15.50 -35.45 -3.96
CA LEU A 150 -16.96 -35.64 -3.98
C LEU A 150 -17.43 -36.53 -5.14
N GLU A 151 -16.74 -36.48 -6.28
CA GLU A 151 -17.05 -37.32 -7.45
C GLU A 151 -16.49 -38.75 -7.32
N ALA A 152 -15.53 -38.96 -6.41
CA ALA A 152 -14.93 -40.25 -6.17
C ALA A 152 -15.86 -41.20 -5.38
N VAL A 153 -15.75 -42.50 -5.65
CA VAL A 153 -16.51 -43.54 -4.91
C VAL A 153 -15.96 -43.73 -3.49
N SER A 154 -14.67 -43.47 -3.28
CA SER A 154 -14.00 -43.54 -1.99
C SER A 154 -12.75 -42.66 -2.00
N THR A 155 -12.46 -42.00 -0.89
CA THR A 155 -11.29 -41.12 -0.74
C THR A 155 -10.44 -41.55 0.46
N LYS A 156 -9.12 -41.35 0.37
CA LYS A 156 -8.16 -41.61 1.46
C LYS A 156 -6.97 -40.67 1.30
N PHE A 157 -6.56 -40.02 2.38
CA PHE A 157 -5.34 -39.20 2.42
C PHE A 157 -4.40 -39.66 3.55
N GLU A 158 -3.10 -39.43 3.36
CA GLU A 158 -2.06 -39.74 4.33
C GLU A 158 -0.96 -38.65 4.25
N ILE A 159 -0.48 -38.19 5.41
CA ILE A 159 0.58 -37.17 5.48
C ILE A 159 1.93 -37.89 5.40
N VAL A 160 2.64 -37.71 4.28
CA VAL A 160 3.99 -38.26 4.10
C VAL A 160 5.02 -37.18 4.43
N TYR A 161 5.72 -37.36 5.55
CA TYR A 161 6.86 -36.51 5.90
C TYR A 161 8.07 -36.90 5.03
N SER A 162 8.66 -35.94 4.33
CA SER A 162 9.91 -36.17 3.61
C SER A 162 11.04 -36.41 4.64
N ASN A 163 11.49 -37.66 4.77
CA ASN A 163 12.63 -38.03 5.61
C ASN A 163 13.94 -37.51 5.01
N THR A 164 14.20 -36.21 5.15
CA THR A 164 15.53 -35.62 4.93
C THR A 164 16.28 -35.70 6.26
N LYS A 165 17.05 -36.77 6.42
CA LYS A 165 17.83 -37.08 7.64
C LYS A 165 18.77 -35.92 8.04
N GLU A 166 18.80 -35.66 9.36
CA GLU A 166 19.91 -35.07 10.14
C GLU A 166 20.35 -33.59 9.93
N SER A 167 19.45 -32.69 9.54
CA SER A 167 19.63 -31.25 9.85
C SER A 167 18.48 -30.65 10.65
N GLN A 168 17.53 -31.50 11.11
CA GLN A 168 16.18 -31.06 11.46
C GLN A 168 15.91 -30.82 12.95
N ILE A 169 16.80 -31.18 13.89
CA ILE A 169 16.55 -30.89 15.32
C ILE A 169 16.57 -29.36 15.58
N LYS A 170 17.29 -28.56 14.76
CA LYS A 170 17.25 -27.08 14.82
C LYS A 170 16.20 -26.44 13.92
N HIS A 171 15.58 -27.20 13.01
CA HIS A 171 14.58 -26.68 12.07
C HIS A 171 13.14 -26.95 12.52
N GLN A 172 12.92 -27.96 13.38
CA GLN A 172 11.59 -28.31 13.87
C GLN A 172 11.02 -27.25 14.84
N GLU A 173 11.85 -26.64 15.69
CA GLU A 173 11.44 -25.46 16.47
C GLU A 173 11.10 -24.26 15.56
N LYS A 174 11.79 -24.08 14.43
CA LYS A 174 11.52 -22.97 13.50
C LYS A 174 10.21 -23.10 12.72
N SER A 175 9.80 -24.31 12.34
CA SER A 175 8.62 -24.49 11.47
C SER A 175 7.28 -24.41 12.22
N GLU A 176 7.21 -24.87 13.48
CA GLU A 176 5.98 -24.66 14.29
C GLU A 176 5.82 -23.18 14.68
N ILE A 177 6.93 -22.48 14.91
CA ILE A 177 6.98 -21.02 15.13
C ILE A 177 6.48 -20.23 13.90
N GLU A 178 6.75 -20.72 12.68
CA GLU A 178 6.31 -20.07 11.44
C GLU A 178 4.82 -20.32 11.11
N ILE A 179 4.23 -21.42 11.58
CA ILE A 179 2.82 -21.76 11.34
C ILE A 179 1.88 -21.14 12.37
N PHE A 180 2.27 -21.09 13.65
CA PHE A 180 1.41 -20.60 14.74
C PHE A 180 1.83 -19.25 15.33
N GLY A 181 3.00 -18.73 14.96
CA GLY A 181 3.52 -17.46 15.46
C GLY A 181 4.00 -17.54 16.91
N ASN A 182 5.12 -16.88 17.22
CA ASN A 182 5.58 -16.78 18.61
C ASN A 182 4.54 -16.05 19.48
N VAL A 183 4.15 -16.67 20.61
CA VAL A 183 3.69 -15.92 21.78
C VAL A 183 4.91 -15.15 22.31
N LEU A 184 4.98 -13.85 22.01
CA LEU A 184 6.01 -12.98 22.55
C LEU A 184 5.74 -12.78 24.06
N THR A 185 6.49 -13.50 24.89
CA THR A 185 6.65 -13.14 26.30
C THR A 185 7.71 -12.04 26.37
N ASP A 186 7.33 -10.90 26.92
CA ASP A 186 8.18 -9.71 27.09
C ASP A 186 9.28 -9.99 28.12
N SER A 187 10.53 -10.19 27.67
CA SER A 187 11.72 -10.03 28.49
C SER A 187 12.92 -9.76 27.59
N ALA A 188 13.46 -8.55 27.78
CA ALA A 188 14.50 -7.91 27.01
C ALA A 188 15.88 -8.54 27.22
N GLU A 189 16.67 -8.61 26.14
CA GLU A 189 18.13 -8.49 26.24
C GLU A 189 18.62 -7.57 25.12
N GLU A 190 19.19 -6.44 25.53
CA GLU A 190 19.94 -5.52 24.68
C GLU A 190 21.30 -6.15 24.37
N THR A 191 21.69 -6.20 23.09
CA THR A 191 23.09 -6.43 22.71
C THR A 191 23.59 -5.20 21.96
N GLU A 192 24.44 -4.43 22.62
CA GLU A 192 25.26 -3.37 22.06
C GLU A 192 26.16 -3.93 20.95
N SER A 193 26.27 -3.20 19.83
CA SER A 193 27.32 -3.43 18.84
C SER A 193 28.11 -2.14 18.65
N ASN A 194 29.36 -2.16 19.11
CA ASN A 194 30.41 -1.18 18.85
C ASN A 194 30.51 -0.88 17.35
N VAL A 195 30.61 0.39 17.00
CA VAL A 195 31.10 0.85 15.70
C VAL A 195 32.42 1.57 15.97
N GLU A 196 33.51 1.01 15.47
CA GLU A 196 34.81 1.66 15.39
C GLU A 196 34.76 2.75 14.30
N ASP A 197 35.10 3.97 14.69
CA ASP A 197 35.37 5.09 13.79
C ASP A 197 36.66 4.82 13.01
N VAL A 198 36.64 5.05 11.70
CA VAL A 198 37.83 5.18 10.86
C VAL A 198 37.85 6.60 10.31
N GLU A 199 38.98 7.28 10.56
CA GLU A 199 39.32 8.67 10.20
C GLU A 199 39.04 9.04 8.73
#